data_AF-A0A382N7G3-F1
#
_entry.id   AF-A0A382N7G3-F1
#
_cell.length_a   1.000
_cell.length_b   1.000
_cell.length_c   1.000
_cell.angle_alpha   90.00
_cell.angle_beta   90.00
_cell.angle_gamma   90.00
#
_symmetry.space_group_name_H-M   'P 1'
#
loop_
_entity.id
_entity.type
_entity.pdbx_description
1 polymer ?
#
loop_
_entity_poly.entity_id
_entity_poly.type
_entity_poly.pdbx_seq_one_letter_code
_entity_poly.pdbx_strand_id
1 'polypeptide(L)'
;MKFARIFTVIASLSFAAQTQAASVVKEMTVAANNLLDSLDSAQKAKAAFDFNGKERLYWHFLPAEMLKGGSRKGLQIKQMNGKQR
;
A
#
# COMPACT_ATOMS: atom_id res chain seq x y z
N MET A 1 4.80 -27.66 35.99
CA MET A 1 3.40 -27.22 35.67
C MET A 1 3.25 -25.72 35.40
N LYS A 2 4.01 -24.82 36.05
CA LYS A 2 3.94 -23.36 35.76
C LYS A 2 4.50 -22.97 34.38
N PHE A 3 5.58 -23.60 33.92
CA PHE A 3 6.19 -23.34 32.61
C PHE A 3 5.32 -23.76 31.41
N ALA A 4 4.56 -24.86 31.54
CA ALA A 4 3.64 -25.32 30.50
C ALA A 4 2.54 -24.28 30.21
N ARG A 5 2.02 -23.60 31.24
CA ARG A 5 0.99 -22.56 31.11
C ARG A 5 1.53 -21.28 30.45
N ILE A 6 2.79 -20.93 30.70
CA ILE A 6 3.46 -19.78 30.07
C ILE A 6 3.65 -20.05 28.56
N PHE A 7 4.05 -21.27 28.19
CA PHE A 7 4.16 -21.67 26.78
C PHE A 7 2.81 -21.65 26.04
N THR A 8 1.71 -22.04 26.69
CA THR A 8 0.38 -22.01 26.07
C THR A 8 -0.10 -20.59 25.79
N VAL A 9 0.18 -19.65 26.71
CA VAL A 9 -0.20 -18.23 26.55
C VAL A 9 0.59 -17.57 25.41
N ILE A 10 1.89 -17.86 25.28
CA ILE A 10 2.73 -17.29 24.20
C ILE A 10 2.28 -17.83 22.83
N ALA A 11 1.93 -19.12 22.75
CA ALA A 11 1.45 -19.73 21.51
C ALA A 11 0.11 -19.13 21.04
N SER A 12 -0.83 -18.87 21.95
CA SER A 12 -2.14 -18.28 21.60
C SER A 12 -2.05 -16.80 21.22
N LEU A 13 -1.19 -16.00 21.87
CA LEU A 13 -0.92 -14.62 21.44
C LEU A 13 -0.27 -14.56 20.05
N SER A 14 0.65 -15.48 19.75
CA SER A 14 1.32 -15.53 18.44
C SER A 14 0.33 -15.86 17.31
N PHE A 15 -0.61 -16.78 17.55
CA PHE A 15 -1.63 -17.16 16.57
C PHE A 15 -2.63 -16.03 16.29
N ALA A 16 -3.09 -15.32 17.33
CA ALA A 16 -4.01 -14.20 17.20
C ALA A 16 -3.40 -12.97 16.49
N ALA A 17 -2.08 -12.75 16.63
CA ALA A 17 -1.40 -11.69 15.89
C ALA A 17 -1.30 -12.00 14.39
N GLN A 18 -1.11 -13.28 14.04
CA GLN A 18 -0.94 -13.70 12.65
C GLN A 18 -2.26 -13.67 11.85
N THR A 19 -3.39 -13.96 12.49
CA THR A 19 -4.72 -13.88 11.84
C THR A 19 -5.11 -12.45 11.50
N GLN A 20 -4.80 -11.48 12.37
CA GLN A 20 -5.08 -10.05 12.12
C GLN A 20 -4.17 -9.46 11.04
N ALA A 21 -2.90 -9.83 10.99
CA ALA A 21 -2.00 -9.40 9.92
C ALA A 21 -2.48 -9.91 8.54
N ALA A 22 -2.99 -11.16 8.48
CA ALA A 22 -3.52 -11.74 7.25
C ALA A 22 -4.77 -11.01 6.72
N SER A 23 -5.67 -10.55 7.60
CA SER A 23 -6.85 -9.78 7.18
C SER A 23 -6.47 -8.41 6.61
N VAL A 24 -5.53 -7.70 7.26
CA VAL A 24 -5.04 -6.40 6.79
C VAL A 24 -4.40 -6.52 5.40
N VAL A 25 -3.52 -7.51 5.19
CA VAL A 25 -2.89 -7.73 3.88
C VAL A 25 -3.94 -7.99 2.81
N LYS A 26 -4.96 -8.80 3.11
CA LYS A 26 -6.05 -9.10 2.18
C LYS A 26 -6.84 -7.84 1.81
N GLU A 27 -7.24 -7.05 2.80
CA GLU A 27 -8.02 -5.82 2.58
C GLU A 27 -7.24 -4.78 1.77
N MET A 28 -5.97 -4.56 2.10
CA MET A 28 -5.10 -3.66 1.34
C MET A 28 -4.93 -4.12 -0.12
N THR A 29 -4.77 -5.43 -0.34
CA THR A 29 -4.64 -6.01 -1.68
C THR A 29 -5.93 -5.81 -2.49
N VAL A 30 -7.09 -6.05 -1.87
CA VAL A 30 -8.40 -5.83 -2.52
C VAL A 30 -8.58 -4.36 -2.88
N ALA A 31 -8.27 -3.44 -1.96
CA ALA A 31 -8.39 -2.01 -2.23
C ALA A 31 -7.47 -1.55 -3.38
N ALA A 32 -6.21 -2.01 -3.41
CA ALA A 32 -5.27 -1.68 -4.48
C ALA A 32 -5.75 -2.21 -5.84
N ASN A 33 -6.24 -3.46 -5.89
CA ASN A 33 -6.78 -4.05 -7.12
C ASN A 33 -8.02 -3.30 -7.60
N ASN A 34 -8.97 -2.99 -6.71
CA ASN A 34 -10.17 -2.23 -7.05
C ASN A 34 -9.82 -0.86 -7.65
N LEU A 35 -8.83 -0.17 -7.07
CA LEU A 35 -8.33 1.08 -7.64
C LEU A 35 -7.81 0.84 -9.05
N LEU A 36 -6.86 -0.09 -9.23
CA LEU A 36 -6.27 -0.38 -10.54
C LEU A 36 -7.33 -0.75 -11.58
N ASP A 37 -8.28 -1.61 -11.24
CA ASP A 37 -9.36 -2.05 -12.14
C ASP A 37 -10.27 -0.91 -12.58
N SER A 38 -10.42 0.13 -11.76
CA SER A 38 -11.21 1.31 -12.10
C SER A 38 -10.51 2.26 -13.09
N LEU A 39 -9.20 2.11 -13.32
CA LEU A 39 -8.39 3.02 -14.14
C LEU A 39 -8.34 2.58 -15.61
N ASP A 40 -8.34 3.55 -16.52
CA ASP A 40 -8.00 3.31 -17.92
C ASP A 40 -6.50 3.03 -18.11
N SER A 41 -6.07 2.66 -19.32
CA SER A 41 -4.67 2.33 -19.61
C SER A 41 -3.70 3.49 -19.38
N ALA A 42 -4.12 4.73 -19.68
CA ALA A 42 -3.30 5.92 -19.51
C ALA A 42 -3.15 6.29 -18.03
N GLN A 43 -4.20 6.11 -17.24
CA GLN A 43 -4.21 6.29 -15.80
C GLN A 43 -3.37 5.21 -15.09
N LYS A 44 -3.53 3.93 -15.46
CA LYS A 44 -2.73 2.81 -14.93
C LYS A 44 -1.24 3.03 -15.12
N ALA A 45 -0.83 3.48 -16.31
CA ALA A 45 0.58 3.77 -16.61
C ALA A 45 1.18 4.87 -15.72
N LYS A 46 0.36 5.74 -15.12
CA LYS A 46 0.79 6.76 -14.16
C LYS A 46 0.71 6.30 -12.70
N ALA A 47 -0.17 5.35 -12.40
CA ALA A 47 -0.46 4.91 -11.02
C ALA A 47 0.42 3.74 -10.55
N ALA A 48 0.83 2.85 -11.46
CA ALA A 48 1.61 1.67 -11.13
C ALA A 48 3.12 1.91 -11.35
N PHE A 49 3.93 1.41 -10.43
CA PHE A 49 5.39 1.43 -10.49
C PHE A 49 5.95 0.07 -10.10
N ASP A 50 7.18 -0.22 -10.54
CA ASP A 50 7.89 -1.42 -10.12
C ASP A 50 8.12 -1.41 -8.60
N PHE A 51 7.89 -2.55 -7.95
CA PHE A 51 8.02 -2.66 -6.49
C PHE A 51 9.44 -2.34 -5.98
N ASN A 52 10.46 -2.67 -6.77
CA ASN A 52 11.86 -2.35 -6.50
C ASN A 52 12.34 -1.06 -7.21
N GLY A 53 11.39 -0.24 -7.69
CA GLY A 53 11.66 1.04 -8.32
C GLY A 53 12.15 2.10 -7.32
N LYS A 54 12.72 3.17 -7.86
CA LYS A 54 13.27 4.32 -7.09
C LYS A 54 12.15 5.09 -6.40
N GLU A 55 10.97 5.06 -7.00
CA GLU A 55 9.74 5.73 -6.60
C GLU A 55 9.29 5.29 -5.20
N ARG A 56 9.62 4.07 -4.76
CA ARG A 56 9.34 3.58 -3.40
C ARG A 56 9.99 4.45 -2.31
N LEU A 57 11.06 5.17 -2.65
CA LEU A 57 11.79 6.04 -1.73
C LEU A 57 11.32 7.50 -1.80
N TYR A 58 10.35 7.83 -2.64
CA TYR A 58 9.84 9.20 -2.86
C TYR A 58 8.74 9.59 -1.87
N TRP A 59 8.88 9.19 -0.60
CA TRP A 59 7.94 9.55 0.48
C TRP A 59 8.14 10.97 0.99
N HIS A 60 9.26 11.62 0.65
CA HIS A 60 9.59 12.98 1.08
C HIS A 60 8.72 14.03 0.37
N PHE A 61 8.31 15.05 1.11
CA PHE A 61 7.72 16.23 0.50
C PHE A 61 8.81 17.19 0.00
N LEU A 62 9.00 17.25 -1.32
CA LEU A 62 9.81 18.25 -2.01
C LEU A 62 8.91 19.16 -2.85
N PRO A 63 9.03 20.51 -2.76
CA PRO A 63 8.38 21.41 -3.71
C PRO A 63 8.60 20.95 -5.15
N ALA A 64 7.59 21.08 -6.01
CA ALA A 64 7.61 20.50 -7.35
C ALA A 64 8.75 21.09 -8.21
N GLU A 65 9.06 22.36 -7.98
CA GLU A 65 10.13 23.14 -8.60
C GLU A 65 11.52 22.58 -8.27
N MET A 66 11.66 21.87 -7.14
CA MET A 66 12.91 21.24 -6.71
C MET A 66 13.07 19.82 -7.27
N LEU A 67 12.05 19.26 -7.92
CA LEU A 67 12.12 17.95 -8.55
C LEU A 67 12.72 18.08 -9.96
N LYS A 68 13.61 17.15 -10.32
CA LYS A 68 14.12 17.04 -11.69
C LYS A 68 12.95 16.75 -12.63
N GLY A 69 12.59 17.72 -13.47
CA GLY A 69 11.42 17.65 -14.36
C GLY A 69 10.17 18.41 -13.87
N GLY A 70 10.28 19.17 -12.77
CA GLY A 70 9.28 20.16 -12.34
C GLY A 70 7.92 19.60 -11.92
N SER A 71 7.79 18.27 -11.81
CA SER A 71 6.50 17.62 -11.51
C SER A 71 6.69 16.31 -10.75
N ARG A 72 5.66 15.93 -9.98
CA ARG A 72 5.60 14.65 -9.27
C ARG A 72 5.12 13.56 -10.21
N LYS A 73 5.79 12.41 -10.13
CA LYS A 73 5.31 11.15 -10.73
C LYS A 73 4.05 10.68 -10.00
N GLY A 74 3.19 9.95 -10.69
CA GLY A 74 1.94 9.42 -10.14
C GLY A 74 0.71 9.90 -10.90
N LEU A 75 -0.41 9.18 -10.72
CA LEU A 75 -1.73 9.63 -11.14
C LEU A 75 -2.22 10.74 -10.18
N GLN A 76 -2.53 11.92 -10.71
CA GLN A 76 -3.05 13.01 -9.89
C GLN A 76 -4.55 12.84 -9.64
N ILE A 77 -5.04 13.19 -8.44
CA ILE A 77 -6.48 13.16 -8.11
C ILE A 77 -7.32 13.98 -9.11
N LYS A 78 -6.78 15.08 -9.66
CA LYS A 78 -7.46 15.90 -10.69
C LYS A 78 -7.66 15.16 -12.02
N GLN A 79 -6.90 14.11 -12.28
CA GLN A 79 -7.00 13.25 -13.46
C GLN A 79 -7.92 12.05 -13.22
N MET A 80 -8.55 11.96 -12.05
CA MET A 80 -9.44 10.87 -11.65
C MET A 80 -10.90 11.34 -11.67
N ASN A 81 -11.79 10.43 -12.05
CA ASN A 81 -13.23 10.67 -12.00
C ASN A 81 -13.78 10.55 -10.56
N GLY A 82 -15.07 10.83 -10.38
CA GLY A 82 -15.71 10.81 -9.06
C GLY A 82 -15.74 9.45 -8.36
N LYS A 83 -15.68 8.33 -9.10
CA LYS A 83 -15.67 6.98 -8.51
C LYS A 83 -14.26 6.53 -8.10
N GLN A 84 -13.24 7.12 -8.71
CA GLN A 84 -11.84 6.73 -8.52
C GLN A 84 -11.20 7.42 -7.30
N ARG A 85 -11.75 8.57 -6.86
CA ARG A 85 -11.18 9.44 -5.83
C ARG A 85 -11.87 9.32 -4.48
#